data_AF-A0A218P014-F1
#
_entry.id   AF-A0A218P014-F1
#
_cell.length_a   1.000
_cell.length_b   1.000
_cell.length_c   1.000
_cell.angle_alpha   90.00
_cell.angle_beta   90.00
_cell.angle_gamma   90.00
#
_symmetry.space_group_name_H-M   'P 1'
#
loop_
_entity.id
_entity.type
_entity.pdbx_description
1 polymer ?
#
loop_
_entity_poly.entity_id
_entity_poly.type
_entity_poly.pdbx_seq_one_letter_code
_entity_poly.pdbx_strand_id
1 'polypeptide(L)' 'MNEELEVMKRAYRRVLMVGLGLLLVAFALMLVKPFGRQGSLVLAIVIFVVAFIPLEFARRIARRMAMLALRGE' A
#
# COMPACT_ATOMS: atom_id res chain seq x y z
N MET A 1 1.26 0.93 26.02
CA MET A 1 1.43 -0.35 25.29
C MET A 1 0.27 -0.60 24.33
N ASN A 2 -0.98 -0.72 24.80
CA ASN A 2 -2.15 -0.83 23.91
C ASN A 2 -2.31 0.37 22.95
N GLU A 3 -2.11 1.59 23.44
CA GLU A 3 -2.24 2.79 22.59
C GLU A 3 -1.19 2.85 21.48
N GLU A 4 0.05 2.45 21.75
CA GLU A 4 1.13 2.49 20.75
C GLU A 4 0.90 1.46 19.63
N LEU A 5 0.52 0.23 20.00
CA LEU A 5 0.08 -0.81 19.06
C LEU A 5 -1.14 -0.37 18.26
N GLU A 6 -2.09 0.32 18.88
CA GLU A 6 -3.28 0.83 18.21
C GLU A 6 -2.95 1.93 17.20
N VAL A 7 -2.06 2.86 17.55
CA VAL A 7 -1.54 3.90 16.65
C VAL A 7 -0.81 3.26 15.47
N MET A 8 0.05 2.27 15.72
CA MET A 8 0.75 1.53 14.66
C MET A 8 -0.22 0.78 13.74
N LYS A 9 -1.26 0.14 14.30
CA LYS A 9 -2.30 -0.54 13.53
C LYS A 9 -3.08 0.43 12.65
N ARG A 10 -3.42 1.61 13.18
CA ARG A 10 -4.14 2.67 12.44
C ARG A 10 -3.27 3.24 11.31
N ALA A 11 -1.98 3.46 11.58
CA ALA A 11 -1.00 3.89 10.58
C ALA A 11 -0.80 2.83 9.49
N TYR A 12 -0.58 1.57 9.87
CA TYR A 12 -0.49 0.43 8.95
C TYR A 12 -1.71 0.37 8.02
N ARG A 13 -2.92 0.40 8.59
CA ARG A 13 -4.15 0.31 7.81
C ARG A 13 -4.29 1.47 6.83
N ARG A 14 -3.97 2.70 7.25
CA ARG A 14 -4.03 3.87 6.37
C ARG A 14 -3.06 3.74 5.20
N VAL A 15 -1.80 3.41 5.47
CA VAL A 15 -0.76 3.26 4.44
C VAL A 15 -1.09 2.09 3.50
N LEU A 16 -1.56 0.96 4.04
CA LEU A 16 -1.99 -0.19 3.26
C LEU A 16 -3.16 0.16 2.34
N MET A 17 -4.18 0.86 2.84
CA MET A 17 -5.32 1.30 2.02
C MET A 17 -4.90 2.25 0.90
N VAL A 18 -3.96 3.16 1.15
CA VAL A 18 -3.41 4.04 0.10
C VAL A 18 -2.70 3.21 -0.98
N GLY A 19 -1.84 2.27 -0.59
CA GLY A 19 -1.15 1.39 -1.54
C GLY A 19 -2.12 0.55 -2.36
N LEU A 20 -3.11 -0.08 -1.72
CA LEU A 20 -4.15 -0.84 -2.40
C LEU A 20 -5.01 0.03 -3.33
N GLY A 21 -5.35 1.25 -2.91
CA GLY A 21 -6.10 2.19 -3.73
C GLY A 21 -5.36 2.57 -5.01
N LEU A 22 -4.05 2.82 -4.92
CA LEU A 22 -3.21 3.08 -6.10
C LEU A 22 -3.16 1.86 -7.03
N LEU A 23 -3.05 0.65 -6.49
CA LEU A 23 -3.09 -0.58 -7.30
C LEU A 23 -4.44 -0.74 -8.02
N LEU A 24 -5.56 -0.45 -7.34
CA LEU A 24 -6.88 -0.48 -7.96
C LEU A 24 -7.00 0.55 -9.09
N VAL A 25 -6.45 1.76 -8.91
CA VAL A 25 -6.43 2.78 -9.97
C VAL A 25 -5.59 2.31 -11.17
N ALA A 26 -4.41 1.74 -10.94
CA ALA A 26 -3.57 1.18 -12.00
C ALA A 26 -4.32 0.08 -12.78
N PHE A 27 -5.03 -0.80 -12.07
CA PHE A 27 -5.83 -1.85 -12.67
C PHE A 27 -7.03 -1.30 -13.47
N ALA A 28 -7.74 -0.32 -12.92
CA ALA A 28 -8.86 0.34 -13.60
C ALA A 28 -8.40 1.02 -14.90
N LEU A 29 -7.22 1.65 -14.91
CA LEU A 29 -6.63 2.23 -16.12
C LEU A 29 -6.35 1.18 -17.19
N MET A 30 -5.88 0.00 -16.80
CA MET A 30 -5.67 -1.12 -17.74
C MET A 30 -6.98 -1.66 -18.32
N LEU A 31 -8.08 -1.60 -17.59
CA LEU A 31 -9.41 -2.03 -18.05
C LEU A 31 -10.05 -1.01 -18.98
N VAL A 32 -10.20 0.24 -18.52
CA VAL A 32 -10.93 1.30 -19.24
C VAL A 32 -10.11 1.84 -20.41
N LYS A 33 -8.79 1.83 -20.31
CA LYS A 33 -7.83 2.30 -21.33
C LYS A 33 -8.14 3.72 -21.87
N PRO A 34 -8.35 4.73 -20.99
CA PRO A 34 -8.81 6.06 -21.40
C PRO A 34 -7.86 6.78 -22.36
N PHE A 35 -6.57 6.42 -22.37
CA PHE A 35 -5.53 7.03 -23.21
C PHE A 35 -5.02 6.06 -24.30
N GLY A 36 -5.85 5.08 -24.68
CA GLY A 36 -5.44 3.98 -25.56
C GLY A 36 -4.58 2.94 -24.85
N ARG A 37 -4.22 1.86 -25.56
CA ARG A 37 -3.56 0.68 -24.95
C ARG A 37 -2.16 1.00 -24.42
N GLN A 38 -1.32 1.66 -25.21
CA GLN A 38 0.06 1.96 -24.83
C GLN A 38 0.13 3.02 -23.72
N GLY A 39 -0.60 4.14 -23.86
CA GLY A 39 -0.60 5.21 -22.86
C GLY A 39 -1.11 4.75 -21.49
N SER A 40 -2.20 3.98 -21.47
CA SER A 40 -2.77 3.45 -20.21
C SER A 40 -1.86 2.40 -19.57
N LEU A 41 -1.10 1.62 -20.37
CA LEU A 41 -0.12 0.67 -19.86
C LEU A 41 1.07 1.37 -19.20
N VAL A 42 1.64 2.39 -19.84
CA VAL A 42 2.73 3.18 -19.27
C VAL A 42 2.30 3.85 -17.98
N LEU A 43 1.12 4.49 -17.97
CA LEU A 43 0.60 5.14 -16.77
C LEU A 43 0.33 4.14 -15.64
N ALA A 44 -0.23 2.97 -15.95
CA ALA A 44 -0.45 1.92 -14.97
C ALA A 44 0.86 1.40 -14.37
N ILE A 45 1.93 1.24 -15.16
CA ILE A 45 3.26 0.84 -14.66
C ILE A 45 3.81 1.90 -13.70
N VAL A 46 3.73 3.18 -14.06
CA VAL A 46 4.17 4.28 -13.20
C VAL A 46 3.43 4.27 -11.88
N ILE A 47 2.10 4.15 -11.91
CA ILE A 47 1.28 4.09 -10.69
C ILE A 47 1.62 2.86 -9.86
N PHE A 48 1.89 1.71 -10.48
CA PHE A 48 2.28 0.49 -9.78
C PHE A 48 3.61 0.65 -9.03
N VAL A 49 4.61 1.28 -9.66
CA VAL A 49 5.89 1.61 -9.01
C VAL A 49 5.69 2.58 -7.85
N VAL A 50 4.83 3.59 -8.01
CA VAL A 50 4.51 4.54 -6.93
C VAL A 50 3.76 3.85 -5.79
N ALA A 51 2.83 2.92 -6.09
CA ALA A 51 2.08 2.14 -5.11
C ALA A 51 2.99 1.28 -4.23
N PHE A 52 4.17 0.90 -4.73
CA PHE A 52 5.17 0.16 -3.96
C PHE A 52 5.68 0.93 -2.74
N ILE A 53 5.74 2.26 -2.80
CA ILE A 53 6.21 3.11 -1.70
C ILE A 53 5.37 2.89 -0.43
N PRO A 54 4.04 3.17 -0.42
CA PRO A 54 3.22 2.91 0.75
C PRO A 54 3.17 1.42 1.12
N LEU A 55 3.14 0.49 0.15
CA LEU A 55 3.12 -0.94 0.47
C LEU A 55 4.37 -1.41 1.23
N GLU A 56 5.55 -0.92 0.86
CA GLU A 56 6.80 -1.20 1.58
C GLU A 56 6.80 -0.57 2.98
N PHE A 57 6.23 0.63 3.16
CA PHE A 57 6.02 1.20 4.49
C PHE A 57 5.06 0.34 5.33
N ALA A 58 3.93 -0.11 4.77
CA ALA A 58 3.01 -0.99 5.45
C ALA A 58 3.69 -2.31 5.87
N ARG A 59 4.53 -2.89 4.99
CA ARG A 59 5.35 -4.07 5.29
C ARG A 59 6.32 -3.83 6.44
N ARG A 60 7.00 -2.68 6.48
CA ARG A 60 7.89 -2.31 7.59
C ARG A 60 7.14 -2.17 8.91
N ILE A 61 5.96 -1.55 8.91
CA ILE A 61 5.13 -1.41 10.12
C ILE A 61 4.64 -2.78 10.60
N ALA A 62 4.17 -3.63 9.68
CA ALA A 62 3.74 -5.00 10.00
C ALA A 62 4.86 -5.83 10.65
N ARG A 63 6.09 -5.73 10.12
CA ARG A 63 7.25 -6.39 10.72
C ARG A 63 7.53 -5.89 12.14
N ARG A 64 7.46 -4.58 12.37
CA ARG A 64 7.65 -4.01 13.72
C ARG A 64 6.55 -4.47 14.68
N MET A 65 5.29 -4.45 14.26
CA MET A 65 4.16 -4.95 15.07
C MET A 65 4.34 -6.44 15.41
N ALA A 66 4.77 -7.26 14.45
CA ALA A 66 5.02 -8.68 14.69
C ALA A 66 6.16 -8.92 15.70
N MET A 67 7.23 -8.14 15.63
CA MET A 67 8.34 -8.24 16.61
C MET A 67 7.93 -7.84 18.03
N LEU A 68 7.10 -6.79 18.17
CA LEU A 68 6.56 -6.38 19.48
C LEU A 68 5.67 -7.49 20.05
N ALA A 69 4.70 -7.99 19.27
CA ALA A 69 3.81 -9.06 19.69
C ALA A 69 4.55 -10.36 20.08
N LEU A 70 5.65 -10.70 19.39
CA LEU A 70 6.48 -11.87 19.71
C LEU A 70 7.33 -11.71 20.97
N ARG A 71 7.62 -10.47 21.39
CA ARG A 71 8.36 -10.21 22.63
C ARG A 71 7.50 -10.32 23.89
N GLY A 72 6.19 -10.56 23.75
CA GLY A 72 5.27 -10.62 24.88
C GLY A 72 4.98 -9.25 25.52
N GLU A 73 5.34 -8.17 24.82
CA GLU A 73 5.02 -6.78 25.13
C GLU A 73 3.86 -6.29 24.24
#